data_AF-A0A5C4XZB7-F1
#
_entry.id   AF-A0A5C4XZB7-F1
#
_cell.length_a   1.000
_cell.length_b   1.000
_cell.length_c   1.000
_cell.angle_alpha   90.00
_cell.angle_beta   90.00
_cell.angle_gamma   90.00
#
_symmetry.space_group_name_H-M   'P 1'
#
loop_
_entity.id
_entity.type
_entity.pdbx_description
1 polymer ?
#
loop_
_entity_poly.entity_id
_entity_poly.type
_entity_poly.pdbx_seq_one_letter_code
_entity_poly.pdbx_strand_id
1 'polypeptide(L)'
;MLLALLVVGGAYSVLTPSTASAAGASTEDVQAGRELFLANCSNCHGLQAQGTGEGPTLIGVGAASVDFQVGTGRMPLSANLPQAIEKPVQFSDEQIAQMSAYVASLAPGPAIPAEEFQSYTDDPERISKGNELFRTNCAMCHNVVGAGGALTRGKWAPNLQDVSAKHVYEAMLTGPQSMPVFNDANITPEEKQDIASYLHFAGTEPSPGGLTLGSLGPVSEGLFVWVAGIAALIGCAVWLGARAS
;
A
#
# COMPACT_ATOMS: atom_id res chain seq x y z
N MET A 1 33.99 23.23 36.10
CA MET A 1 34.00 22.83 34.67
C MET A 1 33.95 21.32 34.47
N LEU A 2 34.70 20.52 35.24
CA LEU A 2 34.62 19.04 35.19
C LEU A 2 33.24 18.46 35.55
N LEU A 3 32.55 18.99 36.56
CA LEU A 3 31.18 18.54 36.89
C LEU A 3 30.16 18.85 35.79
N ALA A 4 30.28 19.99 35.11
CA ALA A 4 29.38 20.36 34.02
C ALA A 4 29.58 19.44 32.80
N LEU A 5 30.82 19.04 32.50
CA LEU A 5 31.13 18.09 31.45
C LEU A 5 30.60 16.67 31.74
N LEU A 6 30.64 16.23 33.01
CA LEU A 6 30.10 14.94 33.41
C LEU A 6 28.56 14.90 33.35
N VAL A 7 27.89 15.99 33.75
CA VAL A 7 26.43 16.09 33.68
C VAL A 7 25.95 16.16 32.23
N VAL A 8 26.62 16.93 31.38
CA VAL A 8 26.28 17.01 29.95
C VAL A 8 26.62 15.70 29.23
N GLY A 9 27.78 15.08 29.50
CA GLY A 9 28.15 13.79 28.93
C GLY A 9 27.24 12.63 29.36
N GLY A 10 26.74 12.64 30.59
CA GLY A 10 25.75 11.68 31.09
C GLY A 10 24.33 11.92 30.53
N ALA A 11 23.98 13.17 30.24
CA ALA A 11 22.70 13.48 29.60
C ALA A 11 22.67 13.00 28.13
N TYR A 12 23.81 13.06 27.43
CA TYR A 12 23.92 12.58 26.05
C TYR A 12 23.87 11.04 25.93
N SER A 13 24.28 10.27 26.95
CA SER A 13 24.17 8.81 26.89
C SER A 13 22.73 8.32 27.06
N VAL A 14 21.90 9.04 27.82
CA VAL A 14 20.48 8.72 28.01
C VAL A 14 19.62 9.14 26.79
N LEU A 15 20.09 10.11 26.00
CA LEU A 15 19.45 10.57 24.77
C LEU A 15 20.00 9.88 23.51
N THR A 16 20.81 8.83 23.65
CA THR A 16 21.14 8.00 22.50
C THR A 16 19.85 7.36 21.98
N PRO A 17 19.49 7.53 20.70
CA PRO A 17 18.42 6.74 20.13
C PRO A 17 18.79 5.28 20.36
N SER A 18 17.87 4.50 20.92
CA SER A 18 17.97 3.05 20.84
C SER A 18 18.27 2.74 19.39
N THR A 19 19.43 2.17 19.11
CA THR A 19 19.61 1.49 17.85
C THR A 19 18.46 0.49 17.81
N ALA A 20 17.53 0.71 16.88
CA ALA A 20 16.54 -0.29 16.58
C ALA A 20 17.35 -1.53 16.23
N SER A 21 17.46 -2.43 17.19
CA SER A 21 17.98 -3.76 16.95
C SER A 21 17.07 -4.30 15.86
N ALA A 22 17.65 -4.60 14.70
CA ALA A 22 17.03 -5.46 13.74
C ALA A 22 16.85 -6.81 14.44
N ALA A 23 15.79 -6.96 15.23
CA ALA A 23 15.25 -8.27 15.52
C ALA A 23 14.74 -8.78 14.17
N GLY A 24 15.51 -9.65 13.51
CA GLY A 24 14.94 -10.46 12.44
C GLY A 24 15.89 -11.04 11.40
N ALA A 25 16.92 -10.31 10.94
CA ALA A 25 17.72 -10.76 9.80
C ALA A 25 19.15 -11.15 10.21
N SER A 26 19.52 -12.39 9.90
CA SER A 26 20.87 -12.91 10.09
C SER A 26 21.84 -12.35 9.03
N THR A 27 23.14 -12.54 9.23
CA THR A 27 24.13 -12.15 8.20
C THR A 27 23.94 -13.01 6.94
N GLU A 28 23.52 -14.26 7.14
CA GLU A 28 23.16 -15.22 6.10
C GLU A 28 21.98 -14.70 5.26
N ASP A 29 20.94 -14.13 5.88
CA ASP A 29 19.79 -13.57 5.16
C ASP A 29 20.16 -12.37 4.29
N VAL A 30 21.02 -11.48 4.83
CA VAL A 30 21.55 -10.34 4.08
C VAL A 30 22.38 -10.81 2.88
N GLN A 31 23.18 -11.87 3.04
CA GLN A 31 23.97 -12.44 1.97
C GLN A 31 23.08 -13.10 0.90
N ALA A 32 22.09 -13.90 1.29
CA ALA A 32 21.12 -14.51 0.38
C ALA A 32 20.32 -13.44 -0.39
N GLY A 33 19.88 -12.40 0.31
CA GLY A 33 19.20 -11.23 -0.27
C GLY A 33 20.06 -10.50 -1.30
N ARG A 34 21.37 -10.38 -1.03
CA ARG A 34 22.33 -9.79 -1.98
C ARG A 34 22.47 -10.63 -3.24
N GLU A 35 22.51 -11.95 -3.13
CA GLU A 35 22.60 -12.86 -4.29
C GLU A 35 21.34 -12.77 -5.16
N LEU A 36 20.16 -12.75 -4.53
CA LEU A 36 18.89 -12.51 -5.23
C LEU A 36 18.88 -11.15 -5.93
N PHE A 37 19.34 -10.08 -5.25
CA PHE A 37 19.43 -8.75 -5.82
C PHE A 37 20.35 -8.70 -7.05
N LEU A 38 21.53 -9.32 -6.97
CA LEU A 38 22.48 -9.37 -8.08
C LEU A 38 21.96 -10.18 -9.27
N ALA A 39 21.17 -11.22 -9.02
CA ALA A 39 20.60 -12.04 -10.08
C ALA A 39 19.42 -11.35 -10.79
N ASN A 40 18.62 -10.55 -10.07
CA ASN A 40 17.31 -10.10 -10.56
C ASN A 40 17.14 -8.59 -10.70
N CYS A 41 17.88 -7.78 -9.94
CA CYS A 41 17.59 -6.35 -9.76
C CYS A 41 18.74 -5.43 -10.18
N SER A 42 19.99 -5.91 -10.10
CA SER A 42 21.18 -5.07 -10.29
C SER A 42 21.35 -4.51 -11.70
N ASN A 43 20.69 -5.09 -12.72
CA ASN A 43 20.75 -4.57 -14.08
C ASN A 43 20.15 -3.15 -14.17
N CYS A 44 19.06 -2.89 -13.45
CA CYS A 44 18.42 -1.57 -13.42
C CYS A 44 18.87 -0.75 -12.21
N HIS A 45 19.06 -1.38 -11.05
CA HIS A 45 19.38 -0.68 -9.81
C HIS A 45 20.88 -0.57 -9.51
N GLY A 46 21.75 -1.11 -10.36
CA GLY A 46 23.20 -1.11 -10.18
C GLY A 46 23.69 -2.21 -9.22
N LEU A 47 24.97 -2.58 -9.32
CA LEU A 47 25.57 -3.67 -8.54
C LEU A 47 25.59 -3.43 -7.02
N GLN A 48 25.50 -2.17 -6.59
CA GLN A 48 25.50 -1.75 -5.19
C GLN A 48 24.17 -1.05 -4.84
N ALA A 49 23.12 -1.28 -5.63
CA ALA A 49 21.81 -0.65 -5.49
C ALA A 49 21.82 0.89 -5.59
N GLN A 50 22.88 1.48 -6.14
CA GLN A 50 23.08 2.92 -6.26
C GLN A 50 22.22 3.59 -7.34
N GLY A 51 21.48 2.80 -8.11
CA GLY A 51 20.70 3.24 -9.26
C GLY A 51 21.50 3.35 -10.55
N THR A 52 20.79 3.41 -11.66
CA THR A 52 21.30 3.67 -13.01
C THR A 52 20.35 4.62 -13.75
N GLY A 53 20.55 4.82 -15.06
CA GLY A 53 19.54 5.49 -15.90
C GLY A 53 18.25 4.67 -16.07
N GLU A 54 18.30 3.35 -15.88
CA GLU A 54 17.18 2.43 -16.07
C GLU A 54 16.35 2.21 -14.80
N GLY A 55 16.92 2.50 -13.62
CA GLY A 55 16.25 2.29 -12.34
C GLY A 55 16.79 3.19 -11.24
N PRO A 56 15.93 3.66 -10.31
CA PRO A 56 16.36 4.55 -9.24
C PRO A 56 17.30 3.84 -8.25
N THR A 57 17.96 4.63 -7.41
CA THR A 57 18.67 4.09 -6.24
C THR A 57 17.68 3.38 -5.30
N LEU A 58 18.12 2.28 -4.69
CA LEU A 58 17.43 1.62 -3.59
C LEU A 58 18.08 1.92 -2.23
N ILE A 59 19.18 2.68 -2.21
CA ILE A 59 19.82 3.06 -0.95
C ILE A 59 18.87 4.01 -0.19
N GLY A 60 18.47 3.60 1.02
CA GLY A 60 17.62 4.41 1.92
C GLY A 60 16.12 4.30 1.66
N VAL A 61 15.67 3.49 0.70
CA VAL A 61 14.23 3.26 0.46
C VAL A 61 13.58 2.41 1.57
N GLY A 62 14.38 1.67 2.34
CA GLY A 62 13.95 0.84 3.46
C GLY A 62 13.42 -0.55 3.06
N ALA A 63 13.35 -1.44 4.05
CA ALA A 63 12.84 -2.80 3.90
C ALA A 63 11.38 -2.83 3.46
N ALA A 64 10.53 -1.97 4.02
CA ALA A 64 9.10 -1.91 3.68
C ALA A 64 8.85 -1.62 2.19
N SER A 65 9.70 -0.82 1.55
CA SER A 65 9.56 -0.53 0.12
C SER A 65 9.83 -1.76 -0.74
N VAL A 66 10.80 -2.59 -0.35
CA VAL A 66 11.13 -3.82 -1.07
C VAL A 66 10.04 -4.86 -0.85
N ASP A 67 9.63 -5.04 0.41
CA ASP A 67 8.56 -5.95 0.77
C ASP A 67 7.27 -5.61 0.02
N PHE A 68 6.84 -4.36 0.05
CA PHE A 68 5.67 -3.91 -0.69
C PHE A 68 5.81 -4.10 -2.21
N GLN A 69 6.90 -3.64 -2.82
CA GLN A 69 7.00 -3.66 -4.28
C GLN A 69 7.15 -5.08 -4.82
N VAL A 70 7.92 -5.93 -4.14
CA VAL A 70 8.18 -7.31 -4.58
C VAL A 70 7.06 -8.26 -4.12
N GLY A 71 6.59 -8.12 -2.88
CA GLY A 71 5.52 -8.91 -2.28
C GLY A 71 4.15 -8.66 -2.90
N THR A 72 3.92 -7.48 -3.49
CA THR A 72 2.76 -7.24 -4.35
C THR A 72 3.01 -7.53 -5.84
N GLY A 73 4.19 -8.07 -6.19
CA GLY A 73 4.56 -8.44 -7.56
C GLY A 73 4.70 -7.28 -8.55
N ARG A 74 4.72 -6.02 -8.08
CA ARG A 74 4.96 -4.83 -8.92
C ARG A 74 6.39 -4.79 -9.42
N MET A 75 7.34 -5.15 -8.57
CA MET A 75 8.73 -5.41 -8.90
C MET A 75 9.01 -6.91 -8.93
N PRO A 76 9.87 -7.39 -9.86
CA PRO A 76 10.53 -6.65 -10.94
C PRO A 76 9.54 -6.16 -12.00
N LEU A 77 9.86 -5.04 -12.66
CA LEU A 77 9.04 -4.49 -13.75
C LEU A 77 9.06 -5.43 -14.96
N SER A 78 7.88 -5.66 -15.57
CA SER A 78 7.77 -6.39 -16.84
C SER A 78 7.90 -5.49 -18.06
N ALA A 79 7.57 -4.21 -17.93
CA ALA A 79 7.60 -3.22 -19.00
C ALA A 79 7.66 -1.79 -18.41
N ASN A 80 8.16 -0.85 -19.20
CA ASN A 80 8.18 0.57 -18.85
C ASN A 80 6.80 1.20 -19.14
N LEU A 81 5.87 1.00 -18.22
CA LEU A 81 4.52 1.58 -18.26
C LEU A 81 4.46 2.85 -17.41
N PRO A 82 3.43 3.72 -17.61
CA PRO A 82 3.26 4.92 -16.78
C PRO A 82 3.23 4.65 -15.27
N GLN A 83 2.89 3.42 -14.90
CA GLN A 83 2.78 2.95 -13.53
C GLN A 83 3.11 1.45 -13.47
N ALA A 84 3.72 0.99 -12.37
CA ALA A 84 4.00 -0.43 -12.18
C ALA A 84 2.70 -1.19 -11.91
N ILE A 85 2.45 -2.21 -12.72
CA ILE A 85 1.28 -3.08 -12.60
C ILE A 85 1.61 -4.25 -11.68
N GLU A 86 0.63 -4.63 -10.88
CA GLU A 86 0.62 -5.86 -10.10
C GLU A 86 0.68 -7.10 -11.01
N LYS A 87 1.50 -8.06 -10.61
CA LYS A 87 1.74 -9.30 -11.35
C LYS A 87 1.80 -10.45 -10.34
N PRO A 88 1.67 -11.71 -10.79
CA PRO A 88 1.98 -12.83 -9.93
C PRO A 88 3.37 -12.67 -9.28
N VAL A 89 3.42 -12.86 -7.96
CA VAL A 89 4.65 -12.74 -7.18
C VAL A 89 5.65 -13.80 -7.66
N GLN A 90 6.88 -13.38 -7.92
CA GLN A 90 7.93 -14.24 -8.49
C GLN A 90 8.86 -14.86 -7.43
N PHE A 91 8.76 -14.39 -6.19
CA PHE A 91 9.62 -14.77 -5.09
C PHE A 91 8.79 -15.28 -3.92
N SER A 92 9.35 -16.18 -3.13
CA SER A 92 8.75 -16.59 -1.86
C SER A 92 8.87 -15.48 -0.81
N ASP A 93 8.03 -15.52 0.22
CA ASP A 93 8.07 -14.57 1.35
C ASP A 93 9.46 -14.52 2.00
N GLU A 94 10.13 -15.67 2.12
CA GLU A 94 11.50 -15.78 2.63
C GLU A 94 12.50 -15.01 1.76
N GLN A 95 12.43 -15.18 0.44
CA GLN A 95 13.29 -14.47 -0.50
C GLN A 95 13.03 -12.96 -0.50
N ILE A 96 11.76 -12.57 -0.33
CA ILE A 96 11.37 -11.16 -0.20
C ILE A 96 11.96 -10.58 1.09
N ALA A 97 11.83 -11.27 2.22
CA ALA A 97 12.41 -10.86 3.50
C ALA A 97 13.93 -10.72 3.41
N GLN A 98 14.62 -11.66 2.75
CA GLN A 98 16.06 -11.60 2.51
C GLN A 98 16.46 -10.39 1.64
N MET A 99 15.76 -10.13 0.54
CA MET A 99 16.01 -8.96 -0.30
C MET A 99 15.75 -7.65 0.46
N SER A 100 14.69 -7.59 1.26
CA SER A 100 14.36 -6.45 2.12
C SER A 100 15.44 -6.20 3.18
N ALA A 101 15.96 -7.27 3.80
CA ALA A 101 17.06 -7.20 4.75
C ALA A 101 18.35 -6.68 4.10
N TYR A 102 18.68 -7.16 2.89
CA TYR A 102 19.83 -6.67 2.15
C TYR A 102 19.73 -5.16 1.87
N VAL A 103 18.60 -4.68 1.34
CA VAL A 103 18.42 -3.25 1.05
C VAL A 103 18.46 -2.40 2.33
N ALA A 104 17.87 -2.88 3.42
CA ALA A 104 17.95 -2.20 4.73
C ALA A 104 19.37 -2.14 5.30
N SER A 105 20.24 -3.09 4.94
CA SER A 105 21.65 -3.07 5.36
C SER A 105 22.47 -1.96 4.69
N LEU A 106 22.01 -1.44 3.53
CA LEU A 106 22.74 -0.43 2.76
C LEU A 106 22.62 0.99 3.35
N ALA A 107 21.45 1.33 3.89
CA ALA A 107 21.20 2.58 4.60
C ALA A 107 19.89 2.51 5.41
N PRO A 108 19.75 3.32 6.47
CA PRO A 108 18.49 3.45 7.20
C PRO A 108 17.33 3.87 6.28
N GLY A 109 16.16 3.31 6.52
CA GLY A 109 14.93 3.64 5.83
C GLY A 109 13.73 3.02 6.55
N PRO A 110 12.51 3.19 6.02
CA PRO A 110 11.32 2.60 6.62
C PRO A 110 11.41 1.08 6.77
N ALA A 111 11.21 0.58 7.98
CA ALA A 111 11.19 -0.85 8.28
C ALA A 111 9.83 -1.47 7.95
N ILE A 112 9.81 -2.79 7.71
CA ILE A 112 8.57 -3.57 7.65
C ILE A 112 7.81 -3.35 8.98
N PRO A 113 6.48 -3.11 8.94
CA PRO A 113 5.70 -2.87 10.16
C PRO A 113 5.83 -4.02 11.15
N ALA A 114 5.76 -3.71 12.45
CA ALA A 114 5.76 -4.74 13.49
C ALA A 114 4.55 -5.67 13.33
N GLU A 115 4.70 -6.93 13.76
CA GLU A 115 3.71 -8.00 13.54
C GLU A 115 2.33 -7.63 14.08
N GLU A 116 2.24 -6.89 15.20
CA GLU A 116 0.97 -6.44 15.76
C GLU A 116 0.17 -5.48 14.84
N PHE A 117 0.82 -4.83 13.89
CA PHE A 117 0.17 -3.92 12.91
C PHE A 117 -0.04 -4.56 11.55
N GLN A 118 0.33 -5.84 11.37
CA GLN A 118 0.17 -6.57 10.11
C GLN A 118 -1.19 -7.27 9.98
N SER A 119 -2.00 -7.29 11.04
CA SER A 119 -3.35 -7.85 11.06
C SER A 119 -4.42 -6.76 11.14
N TYR A 120 -5.66 -7.13 10.81
CA TYR A 120 -6.84 -6.28 11.04
C TYR A 120 -7.25 -6.31 12.52
N THR A 121 -7.98 -5.27 12.94
CA THR A 121 -8.69 -5.23 14.22
C THR A 121 -10.20 -5.36 13.99
N ASP A 122 -10.88 -6.05 14.91
CA ASP A 122 -12.34 -6.20 14.89
C ASP A 122 -13.06 -5.13 15.74
N ASP A 123 -12.33 -4.16 16.29
CA ASP A 123 -12.89 -3.09 17.12
C ASP A 123 -13.69 -2.10 16.26
N PRO A 124 -15.02 -1.98 16.45
CA PRO A 124 -15.86 -1.08 15.66
C PRO A 124 -15.48 0.40 15.78
N GLU A 125 -14.98 0.85 16.94
CA GLU A 125 -14.59 2.25 17.14
C GLU A 125 -13.35 2.57 16.31
N ARG A 126 -12.38 1.65 16.29
CA ARG A 126 -11.17 1.75 15.48
C ARG A 126 -11.46 1.67 13.99
N ILE A 127 -12.35 0.77 13.56
CA ILE A 127 -12.81 0.69 12.16
C ILE A 127 -13.49 2.02 11.75
N SER A 128 -14.32 2.60 12.62
CA SER A 128 -14.94 3.91 12.38
C SER A 128 -13.90 5.02 12.28
N LYS A 129 -12.90 5.04 13.16
CA LYS A 129 -11.77 5.99 13.08
C LYS A 129 -10.97 5.82 11.78
N GLY A 130 -10.72 4.58 11.37
CA GLY A 130 -10.08 4.25 10.10
C GLY A 130 -10.84 4.81 8.89
N ASN A 131 -12.17 4.75 8.91
CA ASN A 131 -13.03 5.35 7.89
C ASN A 131 -12.84 6.88 7.82
N GLU A 132 -12.87 7.57 8.97
CA GLU A 132 -12.68 9.03 9.02
C GLU A 132 -11.31 9.44 8.47
N LEU A 133 -10.26 8.73 8.88
CA LEU A 133 -8.90 8.94 8.39
C LEU A 133 -8.79 8.69 6.88
N PHE A 134 -9.34 7.58 6.40
CA PHE A 134 -9.29 7.23 4.99
C PHE A 134 -10.05 8.24 4.12
N ARG A 135 -11.24 8.69 4.55
CA ARG A 135 -12.02 9.70 3.84
C ARG A 135 -11.31 11.04 3.75
N THR A 136 -10.58 11.41 4.80
CA THR A 136 -9.89 12.70 4.89
C THR A 136 -8.57 12.70 4.10
N ASN A 137 -7.89 11.56 4.01
CA ASN A 137 -6.52 11.49 3.47
C ASN A 137 -6.38 10.73 2.14
N CYS A 138 -7.28 9.78 1.84
CA CYS A 138 -7.06 8.78 0.79
C CYS A 138 -8.18 8.75 -0.26
N ALA A 139 -9.42 9.00 0.15
CA ALA A 139 -10.60 8.84 -0.70
C ALA A 139 -10.61 9.76 -1.94
N MET A 140 -9.86 10.87 -1.91
CA MET A 140 -9.68 11.75 -3.07
C MET A 140 -9.05 11.03 -4.28
N CYS A 141 -8.24 10.00 -4.01
CA CYS A 141 -7.60 9.20 -5.06
C CYS A 141 -8.26 7.82 -5.18
N HIS A 142 -8.55 7.17 -4.05
CA HIS A 142 -8.95 5.75 -4.01
C HIS A 142 -10.46 5.52 -3.94
N ASN A 143 -11.30 6.55 -4.09
CA ASN A 143 -12.74 6.50 -3.82
C ASN A 143 -13.03 6.28 -2.32
N VAL A 144 -14.25 6.58 -1.87
CA VAL A 144 -14.67 6.49 -0.46
C VAL A 144 -14.61 5.08 0.12
N VAL A 145 -14.80 4.03 -0.70
CA VAL A 145 -14.72 2.62 -0.25
C VAL A 145 -13.45 1.90 -0.73
N GLY A 146 -12.44 2.64 -1.20
CA GLY A 146 -11.21 2.03 -1.72
C GLY A 146 -11.38 1.39 -3.10
N ALA A 147 -12.39 1.75 -3.89
CA ALA A 147 -12.63 1.18 -5.22
C ALA A 147 -11.56 1.56 -6.28
N GLY A 148 -10.71 2.56 -5.97
CA GLY A 148 -9.71 3.12 -6.88
C GLY A 148 -10.21 4.35 -7.64
N GLY A 149 -9.37 4.89 -8.51
CA GLY A 149 -9.68 6.12 -9.25
C GLY A 149 -8.64 6.47 -10.32
N ALA A 150 -9.05 7.20 -11.35
CA ALA A 150 -8.15 7.63 -12.41
C ALA A 150 -7.26 8.80 -11.95
N LEU A 151 -5.97 8.74 -12.29
CA LEU A 151 -5.00 9.82 -12.09
C LEU A 151 -4.55 10.40 -13.44
N THR A 152 -3.77 11.47 -13.39
CA THR A 152 -3.23 12.11 -14.59
C THR A 152 -2.21 11.21 -15.30
N ARG A 153 -2.02 11.44 -16.61
CA ARG A 153 -1.00 10.77 -17.45
C ARG A 153 -1.11 9.24 -17.50
N GLY A 154 -2.33 8.72 -17.46
CA GLY A 154 -2.59 7.29 -17.58
C GLY A 154 -2.26 6.46 -16.33
N LYS A 155 -2.00 7.11 -15.20
CA LYS A 155 -1.90 6.45 -13.89
C LYS A 155 -3.28 6.28 -13.26
N TRP A 156 -3.39 5.43 -12.26
CA TRP A 156 -4.59 5.21 -11.48
C TRP A 156 -4.25 4.77 -10.04
N ALA A 157 -5.14 5.09 -9.12
CA ALA A 157 -5.17 4.58 -7.78
C ALA A 157 -5.80 3.17 -7.84
N PRO A 158 -5.09 2.12 -7.38
CA PRO A 158 -5.63 0.76 -7.40
C PRO A 158 -6.82 0.60 -6.45
N ASN A 159 -7.61 -0.45 -6.70
CA ASN A 159 -8.59 -0.95 -5.74
C ASN A 159 -7.84 -1.49 -4.50
N LEU A 160 -8.41 -1.23 -3.32
CA LEU A 160 -7.80 -1.53 -2.01
C LEU A 160 -8.59 -2.56 -1.19
N GLN A 161 -9.64 -3.17 -1.75
CA GLN A 161 -10.54 -4.07 -1.02
C GLN A 161 -9.94 -5.47 -0.80
N ASP A 162 -8.96 -5.86 -1.62
CA ASP A 162 -8.27 -7.16 -1.54
C ASP A 162 -6.77 -6.96 -1.32
N VAL A 163 -6.42 -6.21 -0.27
CA VAL A 163 -5.02 -5.91 0.09
C VAL A 163 -4.79 -6.23 1.57
N SER A 164 -3.71 -6.95 1.87
CA SER A 164 -3.34 -7.30 3.25
C SER A 164 -3.07 -6.05 4.09
N ALA A 165 -3.35 -6.11 5.40
CA ALA A 165 -3.06 -5.01 6.31
C ALA A 165 -1.58 -4.58 6.27
N LYS A 166 -0.66 -5.54 6.21
CA LYS A 166 0.77 -5.30 6.00
C LYS A 166 1.03 -4.41 4.77
N HIS A 167 0.54 -4.80 3.59
CA HIS A 167 0.80 -4.03 2.37
C HIS A 167 0.08 -2.68 2.34
N VAL A 168 -1.10 -2.56 2.97
CA VAL A 168 -1.77 -1.25 3.15
C VAL A 168 -0.91 -0.32 4.02
N TYR A 169 -0.37 -0.83 5.13
CA TYR A 169 0.54 -0.09 5.99
C TYR A 169 1.78 0.37 5.21
N GLU A 170 2.45 -0.56 4.54
CA GLU A 170 3.67 -0.26 3.80
C GLU A 170 3.43 0.73 2.67
N ALA A 171 2.31 0.62 1.93
CA ALA A 171 1.93 1.60 0.92
C ALA A 171 1.83 3.02 1.52
N MET A 172 1.19 3.17 2.68
CA MET A 172 1.13 4.46 3.37
C MET A 172 2.52 4.93 3.81
N LEU A 173 3.33 4.02 4.36
CA LEU A 173 4.65 4.34 4.88
C LEU A 173 5.66 4.74 3.79
N THR A 174 5.59 4.12 2.61
CA THR A 174 6.59 4.28 1.56
C THR A 174 6.15 5.19 0.43
N GLY A 175 4.84 5.44 0.28
CA GLY A 175 4.27 6.28 -0.78
C GLY A 175 4.60 5.77 -2.20
N PRO A 176 4.10 4.59 -2.61
CA PRO A 176 4.48 3.98 -3.87
C PRO A 176 3.98 4.81 -5.07
N GLN A 177 4.87 4.95 -6.07
CA GLN A 177 4.60 5.59 -7.35
C GLN A 177 4.15 7.06 -7.25
N SER A 178 2.84 7.32 -7.28
CA SER A 178 2.26 8.67 -7.19
C SER A 178 1.54 8.91 -5.87
N MET A 179 1.50 7.92 -4.98
CA MET A 179 0.94 8.05 -3.64
C MET A 179 1.91 8.84 -2.75
N PRO A 180 1.45 9.85 -2.00
CA PRO A 180 2.31 10.57 -1.07
C PRO A 180 2.71 9.68 0.12
N VAL A 181 3.81 10.04 0.78
CA VAL A 181 4.31 9.35 1.97
C VAL A 181 3.54 9.81 3.21
N PHE A 182 2.96 8.86 3.93
CA PHE A 182 2.34 9.04 5.24
C PHE A 182 3.21 8.36 6.30
N ASN A 183 4.22 9.08 6.80
CA ASN A 183 5.11 8.57 7.84
C ASN A 183 4.38 8.41 9.19
N ASP A 184 5.03 7.72 10.12
CA ASP A 184 4.47 7.42 11.45
C ASP A 184 4.28 8.65 12.36
N ALA A 185 4.80 9.82 11.95
CA ALA A 185 4.56 11.09 12.65
C ALA A 185 3.26 11.77 12.19
N ASN A 186 2.79 11.47 10.98
CA ASN A 186 1.57 12.04 10.40
C ASN A 186 0.37 11.10 10.56
N ILE A 187 0.56 9.80 10.33
CA ILE A 187 -0.44 8.76 10.57
C ILE A 187 0.27 7.68 11.38
N THR A 188 -0.12 7.54 12.64
CA THR A 188 0.54 6.62 13.58
C THR A 188 0.38 5.15 13.16
N PRO A 189 1.23 4.23 13.66
CA PRO A 189 1.10 2.80 13.34
C PRO A 189 -0.30 2.23 13.62
N GLU A 190 -0.90 2.64 14.74
CA GLU A 190 -2.26 2.25 15.12
C GLU A 190 -3.29 2.79 14.12
N GLU A 191 -3.17 4.05 13.72
CA GLU A 191 -4.08 4.66 12.73
C GLU A 191 -3.94 4.04 11.33
N LYS A 192 -2.75 3.58 10.96
CA LYS A 192 -2.54 2.80 9.74
C LYS A 192 -3.26 1.46 9.79
N GLN A 193 -3.20 0.78 10.94
CA GLN A 193 -3.97 -0.45 11.17
C GLN A 193 -5.47 -0.17 11.14
N ASP A 194 -5.93 0.96 11.70
CA ASP A 194 -7.34 1.38 11.66
C ASP A 194 -7.82 1.55 10.20
N ILE A 195 -7.03 2.26 9.38
CA ILE A 195 -7.32 2.45 7.93
C ILE A 195 -7.36 1.10 7.21
N ALA A 196 -6.40 0.21 7.46
CA ALA A 196 -6.38 -1.12 6.85
C ALA A 196 -7.60 -1.96 7.25
N SER A 197 -8.02 -1.87 8.52
CA SER A 197 -9.19 -2.58 9.04
C SER A 197 -10.49 -2.03 8.45
N TYR A 198 -10.58 -0.70 8.27
CA TYR A 198 -11.68 -0.09 7.52
C TYR A 198 -11.77 -0.59 6.08
N LEU A 199 -10.66 -0.65 5.36
CA LEU A 199 -10.64 -1.12 3.98
C LEU A 199 -11.06 -2.59 3.87
N HIS A 200 -10.62 -3.43 4.80
CA HIS A 200 -11.07 -4.82 4.91
C HIS A 200 -12.59 -4.88 5.13
N PHE A 201 -13.09 -4.15 6.14
CA PHE A 201 -14.52 -4.06 6.42
C PHE A 201 -15.33 -3.59 5.19
N ALA A 202 -14.90 -2.52 4.52
CA ALA A 202 -15.57 -1.98 3.34
C ALA A 202 -15.57 -2.94 2.14
N GLY A 203 -14.58 -3.82 2.04
CA GLY A 203 -14.50 -4.86 1.00
C GLY A 203 -15.36 -6.09 1.29
N THR A 204 -15.57 -6.42 2.55
CA THR A 204 -16.30 -7.64 2.97
C THR A 204 -17.76 -7.41 3.37
N GLU A 205 -18.13 -6.18 3.73
CA GLU A 205 -19.47 -5.87 4.22
C GLU A 205 -20.53 -6.06 3.11
N PRO A 206 -21.63 -6.80 3.36
CA PRO A 206 -22.71 -6.96 2.40
C PRO A 206 -23.35 -5.62 2.04
N SER A 207 -23.68 -5.41 0.75
CA SER A 207 -24.36 -4.19 0.31
C SER A 207 -25.84 -4.17 0.74
N PRO A 208 -26.25 -3.28 1.69
CA PRO A 208 -27.64 -3.20 2.14
C PRO A 208 -28.44 -2.43 1.09
N GLY A 209 -28.84 -3.11 0.02
CA GLY A 209 -29.51 -2.46 -1.12
C GLY A 209 -29.45 -3.23 -2.44
N GLY A 210 -28.67 -4.32 -2.50
CA GLY A 210 -28.57 -5.17 -3.69
C GLY A 210 -27.20 -5.08 -4.35
N LEU A 211 -27.17 -4.89 -5.67
CA LEU A 211 -25.92 -4.87 -6.43
C LEU A 211 -25.12 -3.59 -6.16
N THR A 212 -23.83 -3.71 -5.88
CA THR A 212 -22.92 -2.57 -5.63
C THR A 212 -22.62 -1.76 -6.89
N LEU A 213 -22.80 -2.34 -8.09
CA LEU A 213 -22.42 -1.76 -9.38
C LEU A 213 -20.96 -1.23 -9.39
N GLY A 214 -20.06 -1.92 -8.68
CA GLY A 214 -18.65 -1.51 -8.55
C GLY A 214 -18.39 -0.39 -7.55
N SER A 215 -19.39 0.06 -6.80
CA SER A 215 -19.30 1.10 -5.76
C SER A 215 -18.73 2.43 -6.26
N LEU A 216 -18.92 2.74 -7.54
CA LEU A 216 -18.50 3.99 -8.18
C LEU A 216 -19.58 5.10 -8.07
N GLY A 217 -20.70 4.78 -7.43
CA GLY A 217 -21.80 5.70 -7.13
C GLY A 217 -22.61 6.09 -8.38
N PRO A 218 -22.94 7.40 -8.56
CA PRO A 218 -24.00 7.81 -9.48
C PRO A 218 -23.69 7.54 -10.95
N VAL A 219 -22.42 7.34 -11.32
CA VAL A 219 -22.04 7.05 -12.71
C VAL A 219 -22.49 5.65 -13.13
N SER A 220 -22.11 4.62 -12.35
CA SER A 220 -22.49 3.25 -12.62
C SER A 220 -23.99 3.02 -12.42
N GLU A 221 -24.57 3.63 -11.38
CA GLU A 221 -26.01 3.60 -11.12
C GLU A 221 -26.80 4.27 -12.25
N GLY A 222 -26.37 5.45 -12.69
CA GLY A 222 -27.00 6.19 -13.78
C GLY A 222 -26.94 5.43 -15.11
N LEU A 223 -25.80 4.81 -15.42
CA LEU A 223 -25.68 3.96 -16.62
C LEU A 223 -26.63 2.76 -16.55
N PHE A 224 -26.73 2.11 -15.39
CA PHE A 224 -27.65 0.99 -15.21
C PHE A 224 -29.11 1.42 -15.39
N VAL A 225 -29.52 2.54 -14.76
CA VAL A 225 -30.87 3.10 -14.93
C VAL A 225 -31.13 3.47 -16.39
N TRP A 226 -30.14 4.04 -17.08
CA TRP A 226 -30.28 4.44 -18.47
C TRP A 226 -30.40 3.24 -19.42
N VAL A 227 -29.61 2.19 -19.23
CA VAL A 227 -29.67 1.00 -20.09
C VAL A 227 -30.84 0.10 -19.70
N ALA A 228 -30.85 -0.41 -18.47
CA ALA A 228 -31.83 -1.40 -18.04
C ALA A 228 -33.18 -0.77 -17.68
N GLY A 229 -33.15 0.35 -16.94
CA GLY A 229 -34.38 1.03 -16.51
C GLY A 229 -35.18 1.58 -17.69
N ILE A 230 -34.54 2.36 -18.57
CA ILE A 230 -35.22 2.92 -19.75
C ILE A 230 -35.62 1.81 -20.74
N ALA A 231 -34.78 0.79 -20.97
CA ALA A 231 -35.17 -0.33 -21.84
C ALA A 231 -36.41 -1.08 -21.31
N ALA A 232 -36.51 -1.29 -19.99
CA ALA A 232 -37.70 -1.87 -19.38
C ALA A 232 -38.94 -0.99 -19.58
N LEU A 233 -38.82 0.33 -19.38
CA LEU A 233 -39.92 1.28 -19.60
C LEU A 233 -40.37 1.30 -21.07
N ILE A 234 -39.42 1.33 -22.02
CA ILE A 234 -39.71 1.25 -23.46
C ILE A 234 -40.40 -0.08 -23.79
N GLY A 235 -39.90 -1.20 -23.26
CA GLY A 235 -40.50 -2.51 -23.46
C GLY A 235 -41.95 -2.57 -22.96
N CYS A 236 -42.21 -2.04 -21.76
CA CYS A 236 -43.56 -1.91 -21.23
C CYS A 236 -44.46 -1.02 -22.10
N ALA A 237 -43.95 0.13 -22.56
CA ALA A 237 -44.71 1.05 -23.41
C ALA A 237 -45.08 0.41 -24.76
N VAL A 238 -44.14 -0.29 -25.40
CA VAL A 238 -44.38 -1.02 -26.66
C VAL A 238 -45.38 -2.16 -26.44
N TRP A 239 -45.24 -2.92 -25.35
CA TRP A 239 -46.15 -4.02 -25.03
C TRP A 239 -47.58 -3.55 -24.77
N LEU A 240 -47.74 -2.46 -24.00
CA LEU A 240 -49.05 -1.85 -23.75
C LEU A 240 -49.66 -1.28 -25.04
N GLY A 241 -48.87 -0.57 -25.85
CA GLY A 241 -49.32 -0.03 -27.14
C GLY A 241 -49.78 -1.11 -28.12
N ALA A 242 -49.06 -2.24 -28.18
CA ALA A 242 -49.40 -3.36 -29.05
C ALA A 242 -50.69 -4.10 -28.64
N ARG A 243 -51.12 -4.00 -27.37
CA ARG A 243 -52.39 -4.59 -26.89
C ARG A 243 -53.59 -3.64 -26.98
N ALA A 244 -53.34 -2.34 -27.09
CA ALA A 244 -54.38 -1.32 -27.23
C ALA A 244 -54.80 -1.08 -28.69
N SER A 245 -54.10 -1.69 -29.64
CA SER A 245 -54.39 -1.70 -31.09
C SER A 245 -55.09 -2.99 -31.48
#